data_AF-A0A7Z2ZEM6-F1
#
_entry.id   AF-A0A7Z2ZEM6-F1
#
_cell.length_a   1.000
_cell.length_b   1.000
_cell.length_c   1.000
_cell.angle_alpha   90.00
_cell.angle_beta   90.00
_cell.angle_gamma   90.00
#
_symmetry.space_group_name_H-M   'P 1'
#
loop_
_entity.id
_entity.type
_entity.pdbx_description
1 polymer ?
#
loop_
_entity_poly.entity_id
_entity_poly.type
_entity_poly.pdbx_seq_one_letter_code
_entity_poly.pdbx_strand_id
1 'polypeptide(L)' 'MDILFFWPTFAIFMLGFILIGIGFSLREKPAGIALLWMGTLCMLALVFYHVSNAVAL' A
#
# COMPACT_ATOMS: atom_id res chain seq x y z
N MET A 1 -12.90 -11.41 -11.03
CA MET A 1 -11.91 -10.31 -10.87
C MET A 1 -11.39 -9.99 -12.25
N ASP A 2 -11.84 -8.90 -12.84
CA ASP A 2 -11.39 -8.47 -14.16
C ASP A 2 -9.89 -8.21 -14.13
N ILE A 3 -9.16 -8.80 -15.09
CA ILE A 3 -7.69 -8.78 -15.17
C ILE A 3 -7.16 -7.33 -15.19
N LEU A 4 -8.00 -6.39 -15.64
CA LEU A 4 -7.75 -4.95 -15.68
C LEU A 4 -7.57 -4.29 -14.30
N PHE A 5 -8.20 -4.81 -13.24
CA PHE A 5 -8.05 -4.26 -11.88
C PHE A 5 -6.96 -4.96 -11.08
N PHE A 6 -6.59 -6.17 -11.46
CA PHE A 6 -5.54 -6.94 -10.77
C PHE A 6 -4.16 -6.27 -10.89
N TRP A 7 -3.79 -5.85 -12.10
CA TRP A 7 -2.47 -5.24 -12.36
C TRP A 7 -2.23 -3.91 -11.62
N PRO A 8 -3.17 -2.93 -11.62
CA PRO A 8 -3.00 -1.70 -10.85
C PRO A 8 -2.99 -1.96 -9.33
N THR A 9 -3.84 -2.84 -8.80
CA THR A 9 -3.78 -3.24 -7.38
C THR A 9 -2.41 -3.84 -7.04
N PHE A 10 -1.91 -4.74 -7.87
CA PHE A 10 -0.60 -5.37 -7.67
C PHE A 10 0.54 -4.34 -7.71
N ALA A 11 0.49 -3.38 -8.64
CA ALA A 11 1.47 -2.31 -8.73
C ALA A 11 1.46 -1.41 -7.47
N ILE A 12 0.29 -1.00 -6.99
CA ILE A 12 0.15 -0.18 -5.77
C ILE A 12 0.61 -0.97 -4.54
N PHE A 13 0.31 -2.27 -4.48
CA PHE A 13 0.78 -3.16 -3.41
C PHE A 13 2.31 -3.26 -3.40
N MET A 14 2.93 -3.50 -4.55
CA MET A 14 4.39 -3.52 -4.70
C MET A 14 5.01 -2.18 -4.27
N LEU A 15 4.42 -1.06 -4.69
CA LEU A 15 4.86 0.29 -4.34
C LEU A 15 4.81 0.52 -2.82
N GLY A 16 3.69 0.16 -2.17
CA GLY A 16 3.54 0.23 -0.72
C GLY A 16 4.56 -0.65 0.02
N PHE A 17 4.83 -1.85 -0.50
CA PHE A 17 5.80 -2.77 0.08
C PHE A 17 7.24 -2.24 -0.01
N ILE A 18 7.59 -1.62 -1.13
CA ILE A 18 8.88 -0.95 -1.32
C ILE A 18 9.00 0.26 -0.38
N LEU A 19 7.96 1.08 -0.23
CA LEU A 19 7.97 2.20 0.72
C LEU A 19 8.17 1.73 2.17
N ILE A 20 7.50 0.64 2.56
CA ILE A 20 7.65 0.05 3.89
C ILE A 20 9.07 -0.51 4.06
N GLY A 21 9.60 -1.23 3.07
CA GLY A 21 10.96 -1.77 3.11
C GLY A 21 12.03 -0.68 3.22
N ILE A 22 11.92 0.37 2.41
CA ILE A 22 12.82 1.54 2.45
C ILE A 22 12.66 2.27 3.79
N GLY A 23 11.44 2.46 4.27
CA GLY A 23 11.15 3.09 5.56
C GLY A 23 11.73 2.31 6.75
N PHE A 24 11.71 0.97 6.69
CA PHE A 24 12.38 0.10 7.66
C PHE A 24 13.89 0.24 7.60
N SER A 25 14.47 0.31 6.40
CA SER A 25 15.90 0.47 6.20
C SER A 25 16.42 1.84 6.68
N LEU A 26 15.56 2.85 6.73
CA LEU A 26 15.86 4.21 7.19
C LEU A 26 15.21 4.54 8.54
N ARG A 27 14.77 3.54 9.31
CA ARG A 27 14.00 3.70 10.56
C ARG A 27 14.67 4.60 11.60
N GLU A 28 16.00 4.69 11.58
CA GLU A 28 16.79 5.54 12.47
C GLU A 28 16.59 7.04 12.20
N LYS A 29 16.08 7.40 11.01
CA LYS A 29 15.75 8.78 10.64
C LYS A 29 14.24 9.02 10.76
N PRO A 30 13.80 10.22 11.20
CA PRO A 30 12.38 10.57 11.22
C PRO A 30 11.73 10.46 9.83
N ALA A 31 12.50 10.64 8.76
CA ALA A 31 12.07 10.40 7.39
C ALA A 31 11.69 8.93 7.11
N GLY A 32 12.37 7.96 7.72
CA GLY A 32 12.03 6.54 7.61
C GLY A 32 10.69 6.21 8.25
N ILE A 33 10.39 6.82 9.41
CA ILE A 33 9.10 6.69 10.09
C ILE A 33 7.96 7.28 9.22
N ALA A 34 8.20 8.42 8.57
CA ALA A 34 7.23 9.01 7.63
C ALA A 34 6.98 8.13 6.40
N LEU A 35 8.04 7.51 5.85
CA LEU A 35 7.94 6.55 4.74
C LEU A 35 7.18 5.29 5.13
N LEU A 36 7.39 4.77 6.35
CA LEU A 36 6.62 3.66 6.89
C LEU A 36 5.14 4.02 7.00
N TRP A 37 4.82 5.22 7.51
CA TRP A 37 3.45 5.71 7.59
C TRP A 37 2.80 5.84 6.21
N MET A 38 3.49 6.41 5.23
CA MET A 38 2.99 6.51 3.84
C MET A 38 2.74 5.14 3.22
N GLY A 39 3.69 4.19 3.34
CA GLY A 39 3.52 2.84 2.82
C GLY A 39 2.36 2.09 3.49
N THR A 40 2.19 2.27 4.80
CA THR A 40 1.08 1.68 5.55
C THR A 40 -0.27 2.28 5.13
N LEU A 41 -0.37 3.61 4.98
CA LEU A 41 -1.57 4.29 4.46
C LEU A 41 -1.93 3.81 3.04
N CYS A 42 -0.92 3.59 2.20
CA CYS A 42 -1.11 3.09 0.84
C CYS A 42 -1.72 1.67 0.83
N MET A 43 -1.20 0.78 1.68
CA MET A 43 -1.78 -0.56 1.89
C MET A 43 -3.19 -0.50 2.46
N LEU A 44 -3.44 0.40 3.42
CA LEU A 44 -4.74 0.56 4.05
C LEU A 44 -5.81 1.08 3.07
N ALA A 45 -5.43 1.98 2.15
CA ALA A 45 -6.30 2.47 1.09
C ALA A 45 -6.70 1.35 0.11
N LEU A 46 -5.77 0.45 -0.25
CA LEU A 46 -6.10 -0.74 -1.05
C LEU A 46 -7.08 -1.67 -0.34
N VAL A 47 -6.91 -1.88 0.97
CA VAL A 47 -7.83 -2.69 1.77
C VAL A 47 -9.23 -2.06 1.76
N PHE A 48 -9.34 -0.74 1.99
CA PHE A 48 -10.63 -0.05 1.91
C PHE A 48 -11.27 -0.18 0.52
N TYR A 49 -10.49 -0.01 -0.56
CA TYR A 49 -11.00 -0.16 -1.92
C TYR A 49 -11.57 -1.57 -2.16
N HIS A 50 -10.84 -2.61 -1.77
CA HIS A 50 -11.29 -3.99 -1.92
C HIS A 50 -12.49 -4.33 -1.03
N VAL A 51 -12.52 -3.84 0.21
CA VAL A 51 -13.63 -4.05 1.13
C VAL A 51 -14.89 -3.33 0.63
N SER A 52 -14.79 -2.08 0.21
CA SER A 52 -15.92 -1.34 -0.37
C SER A 52 -16.44 -2.02 -1.63
N ASN A 53 -15.55 -2.50 -2.51
CA ASN A 53 -15.96 -3.24 -3.70
C ASN A 53 -16.61 -4.60 -3.38
N ALA A 54 -16.21 -5.24 -2.29
CA ALA A 54 -16.79 -6.51 -1.85
C ALA A 54 -18.11 -6.35 -1.07
N VAL A 55 -18.32 -5.20 -0.42
CA VAL A 55 -19.54 -4.90 0.37
C VAL A 55 -20.62 -4.22 -0.48
N ALA A 56 -20.23 -3.44 -1.48
CA ALA A 56 -21.17 -2.71 -2.36
C ALA A 56 -21.79 -3.60 -3.46
N LEU A 57 -21.48 -4.91 -3.48
CA LEU A 57 -21.94 -5.89 -4.46
C LEU A 57 -22.56 -7.08 -3.74
#